data_AF-A0A7S6RYQ8-F1
#
_entry.id   AF-A0A7S6RYQ8-F1
#
_cell.length_a   1.000
_cell.length_b   1.000
_cell.length_c   1.000
_cell.angle_alpha   90.00
_cell.angle_beta   90.00
_cell.angle_gamma   90.00
#
_symmetry.space_group_name_H-M   'P 1'
#
loop_
_entity.id
_entity.type
_entity.pdbx_description
1 polymer ?
#
loop_
_entity_poly.entity_id
_entity_poly.type
_entity_poly.pdbx_seq_one_letter_code
_entity_poly.pdbx_strand_id
1 'polypeptide(L)'
;MPKRGKVAPSIPVFSPRAAWALAGGLALAHFALALAFAWVTPYRTAGILIHQNGAFAADIGAPDERQHANYVSQLAQGKGFPVFRPGGEDLYETYQSHQPPAYYVVAAGWVKASGAQDVEDQGFGFRLRALSGMLGAAAVLGVFAFVIWGFGRPIAALCAAAFAALLPMNVALSGAISNDPMLFAVCSWTLALLARSLRQGYSVRSWIGIGALLGLGLLTKTSAIALFVPALVAAWWVSGRKVQVFALRAALVVGLALAIVAPWWLRNTQLYGDPLALQAFSEAFVGTAQASVFVDAFGAYGYWTQWVGWWTLRSSIGAFGYMDIFLPNMLYGGFAIATLLLLGKGIAGNGEPLDPAARASVWMAVGFSAVVLLMFVRFNLQYFQGQARYLFPAMAPFAAWVGLGAESLLGSKRWAPFVLAAALASLCAYVLVLLPGEFRRRESLSPNVLQYVKPKSALVLRMTLPVRATGDTWIC
;
A
#
# COMPACT_ATOMS: atom_id res chain seq x y z
N MET A 1 -19.97 -28.40 -43.02
CA MET A 1 -18.96 -28.22 -41.94
C MET A 1 -17.84 -27.31 -42.46
N PRO A 2 -17.71 -26.06 -42.01
CA PRO A 2 -16.56 -25.24 -42.38
C PRO A 2 -15.34 -25.67 -41.56
N LYS A 3 -14.22 -25.89 -42.25
CA LYS A 3 -12.93 -26.22 -41.68
C LYS A 3 -12.49 -25.12 -40.71
N ARG A 4 -12.31 -25.46 -39.43
CA ARG A 4 -11.59 -24.62 -38.45
C ARG A 4 -10.18 -24.37 -39.01
N GLY A 5 -9.93 -23.16 -39.50
CA GLY A 5 -8.58 -22.70 -39.81
C GLY A 5 -7.72 -22.84 -38.56
N LYS A 6 -6.64 -23.62 -38.64
CA LYS A 6 -5.61 -23.66 -37.60
C LYS A 6 -4.96 -22.28 -37.59
N VAL A 7 -5.33 -21.44 -36.63
CA VAL A 7 -4.57 -20.24 -36.28
C VAL A 7 -3.17 -20.73 -35.87
N ALA A 8 -2.16 -20.38 -36.65
CA ALA A 8 -0.78 -20.69 -36.30
C ALA A 8 -0.48 -20.12 -34.90
N PRO A 9 0.23 -20.84 -34.02
CA PRO A 9 0.58 -20.30 -32.71
C PRO A 9 1.40 -19.02 -32.93
N SER A 10 0.85 -17.88 -32.52
CA SER A 10 1.56 -16.62 -32.54
C SER A 10 2.82 -16.77 -31.69
N ILE A 11 3.99 -16.52 -32.29
CA ILE A 11 5.26 -16.58 -31.56
C ILE A 11 5.14 -15.60 -30.38
N PRO A 12 5.33 -16.06 -29.13
CA PRO A 12 5.15 -15.20 -27.98
C PRO A 12 6.11 -14.02 -28.07
N VAL A 13 5.55 -12.83 -27.89
CA VAL A 13 6.24 -11.56 -28.09
C VAL A 13 7.50 -11.49 -27.20
N PHE A 14 7.45 -12.04 -25.99
CA PHE A 14 8.63 -12.27 -25.16
C PHE A 14 8.72 -13.75 -24.78
N SER A 15 9.93 -14.30 -24.72
CA SER A 15 10.14 -15.60 -24.09
C SER A 15 9.83 -15.52 -22.59
N PRO A 16 9.42 -16.62 -21.93
CA PRO A 16 9.16 -16.60 -20.49
C PRO A 16 10.33 -16.07 -19.66
N ARG A 17 11.56 -16.46 -20.02
CA ARG A 17 12.79 -15.98 -19.37
C ARG A 17 12.98 -14.47 -19.55
N ALA A 18 12.76 -13.95 -20.76
CA ALA A 18 12.88 -12.52 -21.03
C ALA A 18 11.83 -11.71 -20.25
N ALA A 19 10.58 -12.19 -20.17
CA ALA A 19 9.53 -11.50 -19.43
C ALA A 19 9.85 -11.40 -17.92
N TRP A 20 10.34 -12.48 -17.30
CA TRP A 20 10.78 -12.46 -15.90
C TRP A 20 12.01 -11.59 -15.68
N ALA A 21 12.98 -11.58 -16.61
CA ALA A 21 14.14 -10.70 -16.52
C ALA A 21 13.75 -9.22 -16.57
N LEU A 22 12.82 -8.85 -17.46
CA LEU A 22 12.28 -7.48 -17.53
C LEU A 22 11.49 -7.10 -16.27
N ALA A 23 10.69 -8.01 -15.73
CA ALA A 23 10.01 -7.79 -14.45
C ALA A 23 11.01 -7.60 -13.29
N GLY A 24 12.11 -8.37 -13.28
CA GLY A 24 13.23 -8.17 -12.36
C GLY A 24 13.87 -6.79 -12.52
N GLY A 25 14.09 -6.33 -13.76
CA GLY A 25 14.58 -4.98 -14.04
C GLY A 25 13.65 -3.88 -13.51
N LEU A 26 12.32 -4.03 -13.66
CA LEU A 26 11.33 -3.11 -13.09
C LEU A 26 11.34 -3.12 -11.56
N ALA A 27 11.49 -4.29 -10.92
CA ALA A 27 11.60 -4.39 -9.47
C ALA A 27 12.89 -3.74 -8.94
N LEU A 28 14.02 -3.90 -9.65
CA LEU A 28 15.27 -3.21 -9.32
C LEU A 28 15.16 -1.69 -9.51
N ALA A 29 14.51 -1.24 -10.59
CA ALA A 29 14.25 0.18 -10.81
C ALA A 29 13.35 0.76 -9.70
N HIS A 30 12.30 0.04 -9.29
CA HIS A 30 11.46 0.42 -8.16
C HIS A 30 12.27 0.54 -6.87
N PHE A 31 13.14 -0.43 -6.57
CA PHE A 31 14.00 -0.37 -5.38
C PHE A 31 14.95 0.83 -5.42
N ALA A 32 15.62 1.06 -6.55
CA ALA A 32 16.53 2.20 -6.71
C ALA A 32 15.81 3.54 -6.55
N LEU A 33 14.60 3.67 -7.13
CA LEU A 33 13.78 4.86 -6.96
C LEU A 33 13.28 5.01 -5.52
N ALA A 34 12.89 3.92 -4.85
CA ALA A 34 12.50 3.96 -3.44
C ALA A 34 13.65 4.45 -2.55
N LEU A 35 14.90 4.03 -2.84
CA LEU A 35 16.09 4.57 -2.16
C LEU A 35 16.32 6.06 -2.47
N ALA A 36 16.09 6.49 -3.70
CA ALA A 36 16.19 7.91 -4.07
C ALA A 36 15.14 8.76 -3.35
N PHE A 37 13.88 8.28 -3.27
CA PHE A 37 12.82 8.91 -2.50
C PHE A 37 13.14 8.92 -1.00
N ALA A 38 13.64 7.81 -0.47
CA ALA A 38 14.11 7.69 0.90
C ALA A 38 15.25 8.66 1.23
N TRP A 39 16.12 8.96 0.26
CA TRP A 39 17.22 9.91 0.41
C TRP A 39 16.74 11.37 0.49
N VAL A 40 15.77 11.75 -0.33
CA VAL A 40 15.27 13.14 -0.37
C VAL A 40 14.19 13.43 0.67
N THR A 41 13.59 12.39 1.27
CA THR A 41 12.56 12.55 2.30
C THR A 41 13.23 12.72 3.67
N PRO A 42 12.97 13.81 4.42
CA PRO A 42 13.52 14.02 5.75
C PRO A 42 13.15 12.87 6.69
N TYR A 43 13.99 12.62 7.69
CA TYR A 43 13.75 11.62 8.73
C TYR A 43 13.74 12.33 10.08
N ARG A 44 12.65 12.19 10.86
CA ARG A 44 12.50 12.81 12.19
C ARG A 44 12.79 14.30 12.19
N THR A 45 12.41 14.99 11.12
CA THR A 45 12.70 16.41 10.93
C THR A 45 11.42 17.20 11.15
N ALA A 46 11.40 18.09 12.13
CA ALA A 46 10.22 18.92 12.40
C ALA A 46 10.06 20.05 11.37
N GLY A 47 8.84 20.52 11.18
CA GLY A 47 8.56 21.65 10.30
C GLY A 47 7.09 22.07 10.27
N ILE A 48 6.78 23.04 9.41
CA ILE A 48 5.43 23.59 9.26
C ILE A 48 4.79 23.13 7.96
N LEU A 49 3.56 22.62 8.05
CA LEU A 49 2.74 22.19 6.92
C LEU A 49 2.07 23.41 6.28
N ILE A 50 2.46 23.73 5.04
CA ILE A 50 2.10 24.98 4.36
C ILE A 50 0.63 24.97 3.92
N HIS A 51 0.14 23.82 3.45
CA HIS A 51 -1.23 23.67 2.94
C HIS A 51 -2.19 23.08 3.99
N GLN A 52 -1.74 22.97 5.25
CA GLN A 52 -2.56 22.61 6.40
C GLN A 52 -2.55 23.71 7.46
N ASN A 53 -2.90 24.94 7.05
CA ASN A 53 -3.03 26.11 7.94
C ASN A 53 -1.80 26.41 8.80
N GLY A 54 -0.58 26.09 8.32
CA GLY A 54 0.63 26.31 9.09
C GLY A 54 0.77 25.38 10.30
N ALA A 55 0.13 24.20 10.28
CA ALA A 55 0.23 23.23 11.37
C ALA A 55 1.68 22.75 11.56
N PHE A 56 2.08 22.60 12.83
CA PHE A 56 3.36 22.01 13.18
C PHE A 56 3.32 20.49 13.05
N ALA A 57 4.36 19.91 12.43
CA ALA A 57 4.61 18.49 12.38
C ALA A 57 5.96 18.17 13.02
N ALA A 58 5.99 17.23 13.96
CA ALA A 58 7.21 16.74 14.59
C ALA A 58 8.09 15.90 13.64
N ASP A 59 7.49 15.41 12.54
CA ASP A 59 8.21 14.86 11.39
C ASP A 59 7.48 15.32 10.12
N ILE A 60 8.15 16.04 9.21
CA ILE A 60 7.59 16.46 7.92
C ILE A 60 7.82 15.41 6.82
N GLY A 61 8.58 14.36 7.12
CA GLY A 61 8.90 13.27 6.21
C GLY A 61 7.68 12.41 5.85
N ALA A 62 7.83 11.09 5.88
CA ALA A 62 6.71 10.22 5.57
C ALA A 62 5.71 10.16 6.75
N PRO A 63 4.39 10.13 6.48
CA PRO A 63 3.38 10.02 7.54
C PRO A 63 3.57 8.74 8.36
N ASP A 64 3.38 8.84 9.67
CA ASP A 64 3.43 7.74 10.64
C ASP A 64 4.82 7.07 10.79
N GLU A 65 5.83 7.54 10.06
CA GLU A 65 7.12 6.86 9.94
C GLU A 65 7.87 6.79 11.27
N ARG A 66 7.84 7.88 12.03
CA ARG A 66 8.46 8.00 13.35
C ARG A 66 7.91 6.93 14.30
N GLN A 67 6.61 6.70 14.30
CA GLN A 67 5.92 5.74 15.16
C GLN A 67 6.25 4.30 14.75
N HIS A 68 6.33 4.03 13.44
CA HIS A 68 6.80 2.73 12.95
C HIS A 68 8.25 2.46 13.37
N ALA A 69 9.14 3.45 13.23
CA ALA A 69 10.53 3.33 13.65
C ALA A 69 10.68 3.11 15.17
N ASN A 70 9.86 3.78 15.99
CA ASN A 70 9.83 3.57 17.45
C ASN A 70 9.47 2.13 17.82
N TYR A 71 8.45 1.55 17.17
CA TYR A 71 8.08 0.15 17.37
C TYR A 71 9.28 -0.75 17.02
N VAL A 72 9.88 -0.57 15.84
CA VAL A 72 11.05 -1.38 15.44
C VAL A 72 12.20 -1.27 16.45
N SER A 73 12.52 -0.05 16.88
CA SER A 73 13.60 0.21 17.86
C SER A 73 13.33 -0.48 19.20
N GLN A 74 12.09 -0.42 19.70
CA GLN A 74 11.70 -1.11 20.93
C GLN A 74 11.93 -2.62 20.85
N LEU A 75 11.51 -3.26 19.75
CA LEU A 75 11.76 -4.68 19.52
C LEU A 75 13.26 -4.99 19.38
N ALA A 76 14.00 -4.15 18.66
CA ALA A 76 15.43 -4.32 18.48
C ALA A 76 16.18 -4.28 19.82
N GLN A 77 15.74 -3.43 20.75
CA GLN A 77 16.30 -3.30 22.11
C GLN A 77 15.85 -4.41 23.06
N GLY A 78 15.01 -5.36 22.64
CA GLY A 78 14.56 -6.47 23.48
C GLY A 78 13.50 -6.08 24.52
N LYS A 79 12.84 -4.94 24.36
CA LYS A 79 11.79 -4.45 25.28
C LYS A 79 10.42 -5.12 25.07
N GLY A 80 10.32 -6.10 24.17
CA GLY A 80 9.09 -6.81 23.84
C GLY A 80 8.10 -5.99 23.00
N PHE A 81 6.97 -6.61 22.65
CA PHE A 81 5.91 -5.98 21.85
C PHE A 81 5.28 -4.80 22.60
N PRO A 82 5.14 -3.62 21.96
CA PRO A 82 4.56 -2.45 22.59
C PRO A 82 3.08 -2.67 22.94
N VAL A 83 2.67 -2.07 24.04
CA VAL A 83 1.27 -2.02 24.47
C VAL A 83 0.70 -0.69 24.02
N PHE A 84 -0.40 -0.73 23.27
CA PHE A 84 -1.07 0.46 22.78
C PHE A 84 -1.92 1.08 23.88
N ARG A 85 -1.68 2.35 24.21
CA ARG A 85 -2.34 3.07 25.31
C ARG A 85 -3.00 4.33 24.76
N PRO A 86 -4.30 4.30 24.44
CA PRO A 86 -5.01 5.43 23.84
C PRO A 86 -4.93 6.73 24.64
N GLY A 87 -4.87 6.66 25.98
CA GLY A 87 -4.75 7.81 26.87
C GLY A 87 -3.32 8.15 27.30
N GLY A 88 -2.29 7.55 26.69
CA GLY A 88 -0.90 7.79 27.05
C GLY A 88 -0.40 9.18 26.66
N GLU A 89 0.43 9.81 27.50
CA GLU A 89 1.06 11.11 27.19
C GLU A 89 1.98 11.03 25.95
N ASP A 90 2.49 9.83 25.65
CA ASP A 90 3.34 9.49 24.52
C ASP A 90 2.56 8.90 23.33
N LEU A 91 1.23 9.08 23.28
CA LEU A 91 0.39 8.51 22.22
C LEU A 91 0.91 8.87 20.83
N TYR A 92 1.37 10.11 20.62
CA TYR A 92 1.95 10.51 19.34
C TYR A 92 3.11 9.59 18.93
N GLU A 93 4.01 9.22 19.85
CA GLU A 93 5.18 8.38 19.57
C GLU A 93 4.83 6.90 19.41
N THR A 94 3.71 6.48 20.02
CA THR A 94 3.30 5.07 20.12
C THR A 94 2.08 4.74 19.28
N TYR A 95 1.59 5.68 18.47
CA TYR A 95 0.31 5.59 17.77
C TYR A 95 0.15 4.33 16.92
N GLN A 96 1.24 3.83 16.34
CA GLN A 96 1.25 2.62 15.50
C GLN A 96 1.44 1.30 16.28
N SER A 97 1.47 1.34 17.62
CA SER A 97 1.69 0.14 18.46
C SER A 97 0.52 -0.85 18.44
N HIS A 98 -0.66 -0.44 17.97
CA HIS A 98 -1.80 -1.33 17.77
C HIS A 98 -1.59 -2.29 16.58
N GLN A 99 -0.63 -1.99 15.69
CA GLN A 99 -0.45 -2.74 14.46
C GLN A 99 0.09 -4.16 14.73
N PRO A 100 -0.34 -5.16 13.94
CA PRO A 100 0.19 -6.51 14.00
C PRO A 100 1.72 -6.60 13.76
N PRO A 101 2.42 -7.61 14.31
CA PRO A 101 3.85 -7.55 14.57
C PRO A 101 4.78 -7.94 13.40
N ALA A 102 4.29 -8.56 12.32
CA ALA A 102 5.14 -9.25 11.34
C ALA A 102 6.20 -8.34 10.69
N TYR A 103 5.78 -7.16 10.21
CA TYR A 103 6.69 -6.17 9.65
C TYR A 103 7.77 -5.76 10.66
N TYR A 104 7.35 -5.45 11.89
CA TYR A 104 8.24 -4.95 12.93
C TYR A 104 9.25 -6.00 13.40
N VAL A 105 8.87 -7.27 13.44
CA VAL A 105 9.80 -8.37 13.77
C VAL A 105 10.88 -8.51 12.68
N VAL A 106 10.48 -8.49 11.40
CA VAL A 106 11.44 -8.54 10.28
C VAL A 106 12.35 -7.31 10.29
N ALA A 107 11.76 -6.12 10.48
CA ALA A 107 12.49 -4.85 10.54
C ALA A 107 13.46 -4.78 11.73
N ALA A 108 13.10 -5.29 12.90
CA ALA A 108 13.99 -5.35 14.05
C ALA A 108 15.17 -6.30 13.81
N GLY A 109 14.93 -7.44 13.17
CA GLY A 109 16.00 -8.34 12.72
C GLY A 109 16.95 -7.67 11.73
N TRP A 110 16.41 -6.91 10.77
CA TRP A 110 17.19 -6.16 9.78
C TRP A 110 18.07 -5.07 10.41
N VAL A 111 17.52 -4.29 11.35
CA VAL A 111 18.26 -3.25 12.08
C VAL A 111 19.42 -3.87 12.86
N LYS A 112 19.18 -4.98 13.58
CA LYS A 112 20.24 -5.74 14.26
C LYS A 112 21.32 -6.23 13.30
N ALA A 113 20.91 -6.85 12.18
CA ALA A 113 21.84 -7.40 11.19
C ALA A 113 22.66 -6.32 10.49
N SER A 114 22.08 -5.15 10.23
CA SER A 114 22.80 -4.02 9.64
C SER A 114 23.73 -3.33 10.65
N GLY A 115 23.48 -3.47 11.96
CA GLY A 115 24.21 -2.76 13.02
C GLY A 115 23.70 -1.33 13.28
N ALA A 116 22.46 -1.03 12.91
CA ALA A 116 21.84 0.24 13.27
C ALA A 116 21.40 0.21 14.73
N GLN A 117 21.71 1.27 15.50
CA GLN A 117 21.50 1.27 16.96
C GLN A 117 20.56 2.38 17.43
N ASP A 118 20.84 3.64 17.04
CA ASP A 118 20.04 4.78 17.47
C ASP A 118 18.91 5.06 16.49
N VAL A 119 17.67 5.11 16.98
CA VAL A 119 16.48 5.41 16.18
C VAL A 119 16.46 6.88 15.73
N GLU A 120 17.19 7.77 16.40
CA GLU A 120 17.27 9.18 16.02
C GLU A 120 18.24 9.39 14.83
N ASP A 121 19.11 8.42 14.53
CA ASP A 121 20.08 8.54 13.44
C ASP A 121 19.42 8.44 12.05
N GLN A 122 19.78 9.35 11.14
CA GLN A 122 19.37 9.25 9.73
C GLN A 122 19.80 7.92 9.08
N GLY A 123 20.96 7.38 9.48
CA GLY A 123 21.45 6.09 9.01
C GLY A 123 20.56 4.92 9.42
N PHE A 124 19.95 4.97 10.61
CA PHE A 124 18.96 3.98 11.05
C PHE A 124 17.72 4.06 10.16
N GLY A 125 17.19 5.28 9.96
CA GLY A 125 16.04 5.52 9.10
C GLY A 125 16.25 4.99 7.67
N PHE A 126 17.36 5.37 7.04
CA PHE A 126 17.69 4.95 5.67
C PHE A 126 17.78 3.42 5.52
N ARG A 127 18.37 2.70 6.49
CA ARG A 127 18.45 1.24 6.44
C ARG A 127 17.08 0.58 6.53
N LEU A 128 16.17 1.10 7.35
CA LEU A 128 14.80 0.59 7.40
C LEU A 128 14.01 0.92 6.13
N ARG A 129 14.18 2.13 5.58
CA ARG A 129 13.60 2.49 4.28
C ARG A 129 14.11 1.59 3.16
N ALA A 130 15.36 1.15 3.21
CA ALA A 130 15.89 0.15 2.27
C ALA A 130 15.16 -1.20 2.36
N LEU A 131 14.86 -1.69 3.58
CA LEU A 131 14.03 -2.88 3.76
C LEU A 131 12.62 -2.68 3.17
N SER A 132 11.98 -1.55 3.45
CA SER A 132 10.68 -1.20 2.85
C SER A 132 10.74 -1.19 1.31
N GLY A 133 11.83 -0.66 0.74
CA GLY A 133 12.04 -0.64 -0.71
C GLY A 133 12.18 -2.04 -1.30
N MET A 134 12.88 -2.95 -0.61
CA MET A 134 12.98 -4.36 -1.02
C MET A 134 11.62 -5.06 -1.00
N LEU A 135 10.79 -4.78 0.01
CA LEU A 135 9.43 -5.30 0.11
C LEU A 135 8.53 -4.73 -0.99
N GLY A 136 8.65 -3.43 -1.32
CA GLY A 136 7.99 -2.80 -2.45
C GLY A 136 8.37 -3.45 -3.79
N ALA A 137 9.66 -3.73 -4.00
CA ALA A 137 10.14 -4.46 -5.18
C ALA A 137 9.57 -5.89 -5.25
N ALA A 138 9.46 -6.57 -4.11
CA ALA A 138 8.79 -7.87 -4.04
C ALA A 138 7.30 -7.76 -4.40
N ALA A 139 6.61 -6.68 -4.03
CA ALA A 139 5.23 -6.42 -4.43
C ALA A 139 5.10 -6.25 -5.95
N VAL A 140 6.00 -5.50 -6.60
CA VAL A 140 6.05 -5.36 -8.07
C VAL A 140 6.14 -6.73 -8.76
N LEU A 141 7.00 -7.62 -8.28
CA LEU A 141 7.10 -8.99 -8.81
C LEU A 141 5.81 -9.78 -8.57
N GLY A 142 5.14 -9.59 -7.43
CA GLY A 142 3.82 -10.17 -7.16
C GLY A 142 2.75 -9.68 -8.14
N VAL A 143 2.73 -8.39 -8.48
CA VAL A 143 1.84 -7.82 -9.50
C VAL A 143 2.10 -8.46 -10.87
N PHE A 144 3.36 -8.52 -11.30
CA PHE A 144 3.75 -9.20 -12.53
C PHE A 144 3.29 -10.66 -12.54
N ALA A 145 3.59 -11.39 -11.45
CA ALA A 145 3.28 -12.80 -11.28
C ALA A 145 1.76 -13.05 -11.33
N PHE A 146 0.96 -12.18 -10.71
CA PHE A 146 -0.49 -12.24 -10.76
C PHE A 146 -1.01 -12.15 -12.19
N VAL A 147 -0.51 -11.19 -12.98
CA VAL A 147 -0.99 -11.01 -14.35
C VAL A 147 -0.50 -12.12 -15.28
N ILE A 148 0.78 -12.53 -15.19
CA ILE A 148 1.33 -13.56 -16.07
C ILE A 148 0.73 -14.94 -15.78
N TRP A 149 0.49 -15.30 -14.51
CA TRP A 149 -0.13 -16.58 -14.15
C TRP A 149 -1.66 -16.54 -14.30
N GLY A 150 -2.30 -15.41 -14.01
CA GLY A 150 -3.76 -15.27 -14.12
C GLY A 150 -4.25 -15.19 -15.56
N PHE A 151 -3.57 -14.41 -16.40
CA PHE A 151 -4.03 -14.09 -17.75
C PHE A 151 -3.15 -14.67 -18.86
N GLY A 152 -1.91 -15.07 -18.57
CA GLY A 152 -1.00 -15.62 -19.59
C GLY A 152 -0.55 -14.58 -20.63
N ARG A 153 -0.62 -13.28 -20.29
CA ARG A 153 -0.35 -12.16 -21.22
C ARG A 153 0.92 -11.41 -20.79
N PRO A 154 2.09 -11.67 -21.42
CA PRO A 154 3.37 -11.06 -21.02
C PRO A 154 3.39 -9.54 -21.15
N ILE A 155 2.77 -8.97 -22.19
CA ILE A 155 2.73 -7.52 -22.40
C ILE A 155 1.90 -6.86 -21.31
N ALA A 156 0.67 -7.32 -21.05
CA ALA A 156 -0.14 -6.82 -19.94
C ALA A 156 0.57 -6.97 -18.59
N ALA A 157 1.26 -8.09 -18.35
CA ALA A 157 2.00 -8.30 -17.10
C ALA A 157 3.14 -7.29 -16.91
N LEU A 158 3.91 -7.02 -17.97
CA LEU A 158 4.98 -6.01 -17.92
C LEU A 158 4.43 -4.59 -17.80
N CYS A 159 3.33 -4.25 -18.46
CA CYS A 159 2.66 -2.97 -18.28
C CYS A 159 2.12 -2.78 -16.85
N ALA A 160 1.50 -3.82 -16.28
CA ALA A 160 1.03 -3.81 -14.89
C ALA A 160 2.20 -3.64 -13.91
N ALA A 161 3.29 -4.37 -14.13
CA ALA A 161 4.50 -4.25 -13.33
C ALA A 161 5.14 -2.86 -13.46
N ALA A 162 5.20 -2.28 -14.67
CA ALA A 162 5.71 -0.94 -14.90
C ALA A 162 4.86 0.12 -14.20
N PHE A 163 3.53 -0.02 -14.26
CA PHE A 163 2.60 0.83 -13.53
C PHE A 163 2.87 0.79 -12.03
N ALA A 164 2.90 -0.41 -11.42
CA ALA A 164 3.15 -0.55 -9.99
C ALA A 164 4.57 -0.09 -9.59
N ALA A 165 5.58 -0.40 -10.40
CA ALA A 165 6.99 -0.09 -10.12
C ALA A 165 7.30 1.41 -10.15
N LEU A 166 6.63 2.16 -11.01
CA LEU A 166 7.01 3.54 -11.35
C LEU A 166 5.92 4.55 -11.00
N LEU A 167 4.83 4.12 -10.35
CA LEU A 167 3.85 5.04 -9.76
C LEU A 167 4.50 5.80 -8.58
N PRO A 168 4.64 7.14 -8.65
CA PRO A 168 5.44 7.89 -7.67
C PRO A 168 4.98 7.70 -6.22
N MET A 169 3.66 7.64 -5.98
CA MET A 169 3.16 7.37 -4.63
C MET A 169 3.57 5.99 -4.13
N ASN A 170 3.51 4.95 -4.97
CA ASN A 170 3.91 3.60 -4.56
C ASN A 170 5.42 3.52 -4.27
N VAL A 171 6.22 4.23 -5.06
CA VAL A 171 7.66 4.38 -4.82
C VAL A 171 7.92 5.11 -3.50
N ALA A 172 7.23 6.23 -3.24
CA ALA A 172 7.39 7.00 -2.00
C ALA A 172 6.98 6.20 -0.75
N LEU A 173 5.85 5.47 -0.81
CA LEU A 173 5.43 4.57 0.28
C LEU A 173 6.44 3.46 0.53
N SER A 174 7.07 2.94 -0.53
CA SER A 174 8.14 1.93 -0.42
C SER A 174 9.45 2.52 0.07
N GLY A 175 9.66 3.83 -0.11
CA GLY A 175 10.77 4.60 0.46
C GLY A 175 10.54 5.08 1.90
N ALA A 176 9.45 4.67 2.55
CA ALA A 176 9.10 5.05 3.92
C ALA A 176 9.09 3.83 4.87
N ILE A 177 9.29 4.06 6.16
CA ILE A 177 9.16 3.01 7.20
C ILE A 177 7.68 2.83 7.55
N SER A 178 7.06 1.76 7.02
CA SER A 178 5.69 1.38 7.35
C SER A 178 5.41 -0.09 7.07
N ASN A 179 4.31 -0.62 7.59
CA ASN A 179 3.87 -1.99 7.29
C ASN A 179 3.20 -2.14 5.90
N ASP A 180 3.01 -1.03 5.17
CA ASP A 180 2.30 -1.02 3.88
C ASP A 180 3.06 -1.78 2.77
N PRO A 181 4.37 -1.57 2.51
CA PRO A 181 5.10 -2.32 1.49
C PRO A 181 5.06 -3.84 1.71
N MET A 182 5.14 -4.28 2.97
CA MET A 182 4.99 -5.71 3.31
C MET A 182 3.59 -6.21 2.97
N LEU A 183 2.56 -5.44 3.32
CA LEU A 183 1.18 -5.80 3.02
C LEU A 183 0.95 -5.90 1.51
N PHE A 184 1.45 -4.93 0.73
CA PHE A 184 1.31 -4.93 -0.73
C PHE A 184 1.98 -6.16 -1.35
N ALA A 185 3.16 -6.54 -0.83
CA ALA A 185 3.85 -7.75 -1.25
C ALA A 185 3.05 -9.01 -0.94
N VAL A 186 2.59 -9.16 0.31
CA VAL A 186 1.79 -10.32 0.74
C VAL A 186 0.49 -10.42 -0.05
N CYS A 187 -0.24 -9.32 -0.24
CA CYS A 187 -1.47 -9.31 -1.03
C CYS A 187 -1.20 -9.71 -2.49
N SER A 188 -0.21 -9.09 -3.13
CA SER A 188 0.09 -9.35 -4.55
C SER A 188 0.57 -10.79 -4.78
N TRP A 189 1.43 -11.32 -3.92
CA TRP A 189 1.89 -12.72 -4.03
C TRP A 189 0.81 -13.73 -3.67
N THR A 190 -0.06 -13.43 -2.71
CA THR A 190 -1.23 -14.27 -2.41
C THR A 190 -2.12 -14.39 -3.65
N LEU A 191 -2.49 -13.28 -4.26
CA LEU A 191 -3.27 -13.26 -5.50
C LEU A 191 -2.56 -13.98 -6.64
N ALA A 192 -1.24 -13.81 -6.79
CA ALA A 192 -0.46 -14.51 -7.78
C ALA A 192 -0.50 -16.04 -7.60
N LEU A 193 -0.28 -16.54 -6.39
CA LEU A 193 -0.30 -17.98 -6.09
C LEU A 193 -1.70 -18.58 -6.24
N LEU A 194 -2.75 -17.82 -5.91
CA LEU A 194 -4.14 -18.20 -6.18
C LEU A 194 -4.38 -18.30 -7.69
N ALA A 195 -3.95 -17.30 -8.47
CA ALA A 195 -4.04 -17.31 -9.94
C ALA A 195 -3.29 -18.50 -10.56
N ARG A 196 -2.10 -18.82 -10.04
CA ARG A 196 -1.33 -20.00 -10.45
C ARG A 196 -2.07 -21.30 -10.12
N SER A 197 -2.69 -21.40 -8.95
CA SER A 197 -3.49 -22.56 -8.55
C SER A 197 -4.73 -22.75 -9.41
N LEU A 198 -5.33 -21.66 -9.90
CA LEU A 198 -6.46 -21.72 -10.84
C LEU A 198 -6.05 -22.32 -12.20
N ARG A 199 -4.79 -22.14 -12.62
CA ARG A 199 -4.23 -22.72 -13.84
C ARG A 199 -3.76 -24.16 -13.67
N GLN A 200 -3.05 -24.43 -12.58
CA GLN A 200 -2.35 -25.70 -12.35
C GLN A 200 -3.19 -26.72 -11.56
N GLY A 201 -4.30 -26.29 -10.97
CA GLY A 201 -5.11 -27.12 -10.08
C GLY A 201 -4.63 -27.09 -8.63
N TYR A 202 -5.27 -27.93 -7.82
CA TYR A 202 -5.00 -27.98 -6.38
C TYR A 202 -3.67 -28.66 -6.08
N SER A 203 -2.89 -28.05 -5.19
CA SER A 203 -1.72 -28.67 -4.57
C SER A 203 -1.70 -28.31 -3.09
N VAL A 204 -1.67 -29.33 -2.22
CA VAL A 204 -1.65 -29.13 -0.75
C VAL A 204 -0.50 -28.20 -0.35
N ARG A 205 0.70 -28.39 -0.92
CA ARG A 205 1.87 -27.54 -0.62
C ARG A 205 1.62 -26.07 -0.97
N SER A 206 1.03 -25.80 -2.13
CA SER A 206 0.71 -24.43 -2.55
C SER A 206 -0.35 -23.81 -1.65
N TRP A 207 -1.34 -24.60 -1.23
CA TRP A 207 -2.45 -24.13 -0.39
C TRP A 207 -2.05 -23.91 1.08
N ILE A 208 -1.12 -24.71 1.60
CA ILE A 208 -0.42 -24.40 2.86
C ILE A 208 0.32 -23.06 2.74
N GLY A 209 1.08 -22.85 1.65
CA GLY A 209 1.75 -21.58 1.40
C GLY A 209 0.80 -20.38 1.32
N ILE A 210 -0.36 -20.55 0.68
CA ILE A 210 -1.42 -19.53 0.62
C ILE A 210 -1.99 -19.25 2.01
N GLY A 211 -2.35 -20.26 2.79
CA GLY A 211 -2.85 -20.08 4.17
C GLY A 211 -1.82 -19.41 5.08
N ALA A 212 -0.54 -19.75 4.91
CA ALA A 212 0.56 -19.10 5.62
C ALA A 212 0.70 -17.62 5.24
N LEU A 213 0.59 -17.26 3.96
CA LEU A 213 0.60 -15.87 3.51
C LEU A 213 -0.62 -15.09 3.99
N LEU A 214 -1.81 -15.70 4.05
CA LEU A 214 -2.99 -15.06 4.65
C LEU A 214 -2.75 -14.76 6.14
N GLY A 215 -2.23 -15.72 6.90
CA GLY A 215 -1.85 -15.52 8.30
C GLY A 215 -0.79 -14.43 8.47
N LEU A 216 0.24 -14.43 7.62
CA LEU A 216 1.27 -13.39 7.58
C LEU A 216 0.69 -12.01 7.26
N GLY A 217 -0.27 -11.95 6.33
CA GLY A 217 -0.99 -10.73 5.98
C GLY A 217 -1.74 -10.16 7.18
N LEU A 218 -2.49 -11.00 7.90
CA LEU A 218 -3.16 -10.61 9.14
C LEU A 218 -2.18 -10.17 10.23
N LEU A 219 -1.02 -10.81 10.32
CA LEU A 219 0.07 -10.38 11.19
C LEU A 219 0.84 -9.15 10.68
N THR A 220 0.56 -8.67 9.46
CA THR A 220 1.13 -7.43 8.91
C THR A 220 0.18 -6.25 9.13
N LYS A 221 -1.10 -6.42 8.78
CA LYS A 221 -2.13 -5.39 8.92
C LYS A 221 -3.53 -6.02 8.92
N THR A 222 -4.44 -5.53 9.76
CA THR A 222 -5.80 -6.05 9.90
C THR A 222 -6.58 -6.02 8.57
N SER A 223 -6.30 -5.06 7.68
CA SER A 223 -6.92 -4.96 6.35
C SER A 223 -6.65 -6.17 5.44
N ALA A 224 -5.64 -6.99 5.75
CA ALA A 224 -5.39 -8.24 5.03
C ALA A 224 -6.54 -9.25 5.14
N ILE A 225 -7.51 -9.06 6.05
CA ILE A 225 -8.74 -9.84 6.11
C ILE A 225 -9.50 -9.83 4.77
N ALA A 226 -9.29 -8.82 3.93
CA ALA A 226 -9.82 -8.80 2.57
C ALA A 226 -9.35 -10.01 1.70
N LEU A 227 -8.19 -10.61 2.00
CA LEU A 227 -7.63 -11.75 1.25
C LEU A 227 -8.43 -13.05 1.41
N PHE A 228 -9.32 -13.16 2.40
CA PHE A 228 -10.16 -14.35 2.52
C PHE A 228 -11.12 -14.51 1.34
N VAL A 229 -11.68 -13.41 0.82
CA VAL A 229 -12.59 -13.46 -0.34
C VAL A 229 -11.93 -14.07 -1.57
N PRO A 230 -10.79 -13.56 -2.09
CA PRO A 230 -10.13 -14.17 -3.23
C PRO A 230 -9.69 -15.62 -2.98
N ALA A 231 -9.24 -15.95 -1.75
CA ALA A 231 -8.86 -17.31 -1.39
C ALA A 231 -10.05 -18.29 -1.45
N LEU A 232 -11.22 -17.90 -0.92
CA LEU A 232 -12.44 -18.72 -0.95
C LEU A 232 -12.99 -18.86 -2.37
N VAL A 233 -12.97 -17.80 -3.18
CA VAL A 233 -13.35 -17.85 -4.60
C VAL A 233 -12.46 -18.85 -5.37
N ALA A 234 -11.15 -18.80 -5.15
CA ALA A 234 -10.24 -19.75 -5.77
C ALA A 234 -10.46 -21.18 -5.25
N ALA A 235 -10.74 -21.35 -3.95
CA ALA A 235 -11.00 -22.66 -3.35
C ALA A 235 -12.21 -23.30 -3.99
N TRP A 236 -13.29 -22.53 -4.17
CA TRP A 236 -14.51 -22.97 -4.81
C TRP A 236 -14.25 -23.44 -6.25
N TRP A 237 -13.50 -22.63 -7.00
CA TRP A 237 -13.21 -22.91 -8.40
C TRP A 237 -12.37 -24.18 -8.59
N VAL A 238 -11.24 -24.26 -7.88
CA VAL A 238 -10.31 -25.40 -7.95
C VAL A 238 -10.97 -26.68 -7.43
N SER A 239 -12.03 -26.58 -6.61
CA SER A 239 -12.78 -27.74 -6.09
C SER A 239 -13.74 -28.35 -7.11
N GLY A 240 -13.78 -27.83 -8.33
CA GLY A 240 -14.73 -28.28 -9.34
C GLY A 240 -16.17 -28.12 -8.87
N ARG A 241 -16.43 -27.12 -8.00
CA ARG A 241 -17.74 -26.81 -7.42
C ARG A 241 -18.33 -27.93 -6.53
N LYS A 242 -17.50 -28.84 -6.03
CA LYS A 242 -17.89 -29.85 -5.04
C LYS A 242 -17.80 -29.26 -3.63
N VAL A 243 -18.93 -29.11 -2.96
CA VAL A 243 -19.04 -28.45 -1.63
C VAL A 243 -18.14 -29.11 -0.58
N GLN A 244 -18.08 -30.44 -0.53
CA GLN A 244 -17.24 -31.16 0.44
C GLN A 244 -15.74 -30.88 0.24
N VAL A 245 -15.28 -30.85 -1.01
CA VAL A 245 -13.87 -30.57 -1.35
C VAL A 245 -13.55 -29.09 -1.10
N PHE A 246 -14.49 -28.20 -1.41
CA PHE A 246 -14.38 -26.78 -1.08
C PHE A 246 -14.24 -26.57 0.42
N ALA A 247 -15.09 -27.18 1.24
CA ALA A 247 -15.06 -27.06 2.69
C ALA A 247 -13.71 -27.48 3.27
N LEU A 248 -13.14 -28.60 2.82
CA LEU A 248 -11.82 -29.06 3.27
C LEU A 248 -10.70 -28.08 2.89
N ARG A 249 -10.72 -27.52 1.68
CA ARG A 249 -9.68 -26.59 1.20
C ARG A 249 -9.81 -25.21 1.83
N ALA A 250 -11.04 -24.74 2.03
CA ALA A 250 -11.34 -23.53 2.78
C ALA A 250 -10.91 -23.69 4.24
N ALA A 251 -11.25 -24.81 4.89
CA ALA A 251 -10.83 -25.09 6.26
C ALA A 251 -9.31 -25.14 6.41
N LEU A 252 -8.58 -25.71 5.44
CA LEU A 252 -7.11 -25.70 5.45
C LEU A 252 -6.56 -24.26 5.43
N VAL A 253 -6.98 -23.44 4.47
CA VAL A 253 -6.44 -22.08 4.31
C VAL A 253 -6.87 -21.17 5.45
N VAL A 254 -8.15 -21.22 5.84
CA VAL A 254 -8.69 -20.42 6.93
C VAL A 254 -8.12 -20.87 8.26
N GLY A 255 -8.11 -22.17 8.54
CA GLY A 255 -7.55 -22.73 9.76
C GLY A 255 -6.07 -22.40 9.94
N LEU A 256 -5.27 -22.48 8.87
CA LEU A 256 -3.86 -22.11 8.93
C LEU A 256 -3.64 -20.61 9.16
N ALA A 257 -4.40 -19.76 8.46
CA ALA A 257 -4.31 -18.31 8.66
C ALA A 257 -4.69 -17.91 10.10
N LEU A 258 -5.78 -18.50 10.63
CA LEU A 258 -6.23 -18.29 11.99
C LEU A 258 -5.22 -18.81 13.02
N ALA A 259 -4.65 -20.00 12.81
CA ALA A 259 -3.64 -20.56 13.71
C ALA A 259 -2.39 -19.66 13.81
N ILE A 260 -1.98 -19.05 12.69
CA ILE A 260 -0.83 -18.14 12.65
C ILE A 260 -1.11 -16.82 13.37
N VAL A 261 -2.30 -16.23 13.19
CA VAL A 261 -2.63 -14.94 13.82
C VAL A 261 -3.12 -15.09 15.28
N ALA A 262 -3.60 -16.28 15.65
CA ALA A 262 -4.23 -16.53 16.96
C ALA A 262 -3.40 -16.08 18.17
N PRO A 263 -2.07 -16.28 18.24
CA PRO A 263 -1.29 -15.80 19.38
C PRO A 263 -1.37 -14.28 19.56
N TRP A 264 -1.39 -13.51 18.47
CA TRP A 264 -1.52 -12.06 18.52
C TRP A 264 -2.92 -11.62 18.93
N TRP A 265 -3.96 -12.27 18.40
CA TRP A 265 -5.34 -11.96 18.78
C TRP A 265 -5.64 -12.34 20.23
N LEU A 266 -5.09 -13.45 20.73
CA LEU A 266 -5.20 -13.83 22.14
C LEU A 266 -4.54 -12.78 23.04
N ARG A 267 -3.34 -12.31 22.68
CA ARG A 267 -2.68 -11.21 23.37
C ARG A 267 -3.56 -9.95 23.38
N ASN A 268 -4.12 -9.57 22.24
CA ASN A 268 -4.97 -8.39 22.15
C ASN A 268 -6.23 -8.54 23.00
N THR A 269 -6.90 -9.69 22.97
CA THR A 269 -8.07 -9.95 23.83
C THR A 269 -7.71 -9.83 25.32
N GLN A 270 -6.53 -10.31 25.74
CA GLN A 270 -6.08 -10.18 27.13
C GLN A 270 -5.76 -8.73 27.53
N LEU A 271 -5.21 -7.94 26.61
CA LEU A 271 -4.79 -6.56 26.88
C LEU A 271 -5.93 -5.54 26.74
N TYR A 272 -6.81 -5.75 25.77
CA TYR A 272 -7.77 -4.74 25.30
C TYR A 272 -9.23 -5.23 25.35
N GLY A 273 -9.47 -6.52 25.65
CA GLY A 273 -10.81 -7.10 25.61
C GLY A 273 -11.32 -7.39 24.20
N ASP A 274 -10.57 -7.04 23.16
CA ASP A 274 -10.89 -7.28 21.75
C ASP A 274 -9.72 -7.91 20.97
N PRO A 275 -9.96 -8.84 20.04
CA PRO A 275 -8.86 -9.49 19.31
C PRO A 275 -8.17 -8.54 18.31
N LEU A 276 -8.86 -7.49 17.87
CA LEU A 276 -8.43 -6.59 16.82
C LEU A 276 -7.98 -5.21 17.30
N ALA A 277 -8.01 -4.92 18.61
CA ALA A 277 -7.70 -3.59 19.16
C ALA A 277 -8.56 -2.46 18.56
N LEU A 278 -9.78 -2.75 18.10
CA LEU A 278 -10.65 -1.77 17.43
C LEU A 278 -11.19 -0.73 18.40
N GLN A 279 -11.52 -1.12 19.63
CA GLN A 279 -12.00 -0.18 20.64
C GLN A 279 -10.87 0.76 21.05
N ALA A 280 -9.71 0.21 21.42
CA ALA A 280 -8.53 0.98 21.76
C ALA A 280 -8.11 1.91 20.60
N PHE A 281 -8.13 1.41 19.37
CA PHE A 281 -7.89 2.23 18.17
C PHE A 281 -8.88 3.39 18.08
N SER A 282 -10.18 3.12 18.27
CA SER A 282 -11.21 4.16 18.16
C SER A 282 -11.04 5.26 19.21
N GLU A 283 -10.67 4.89 20.44
CA GLU A 283 -10.39 5.82 21.54
C GLU A 283 -9.18 6.72 21.23
N ALA A 284 -8.12 6.17 20.63
CA ALA A 284 -6.93 6.94 20.25
C ALA A 284 -7.19 7.88 19.05
N PHE A 285 -8.10 7.50 18.15
CA PHE A 285 -8.39 8.24 16.93
C PHE A 285 -9.39 9.39 17.12
N VAL A 286 -9.95 9.60 18.32
CA VAL A 286 -10.92 10.68 18.59
C VAL A 286 -10.37 12.07 18.24
N GLY A 287 -9.07 12.30 18.47
CA GLY A 287 -8.40 13.57 18.17
C GLY A 287 -8.01 13.79 16.71
N THR A 288 -8.32 12.84 15.82
CA THR A 288 -8.03 12.96 14.38
C THR A 288 -9.20 13.56 13.61
N ALA A 289 -8.96 13.96 12.37
CA ALA A 289 -9.98 14.45 11.45
C ALA A 289 -11.17 13.47 11.33
N GLN A 290 -12.35 13.87 11.82
CA GLN A 290 -13.57 13.05 11.79
C GLN A 290 -14.42 13.34 10.55
N ALA A 291 -15.07 12.32 9.99
CA ALA A 291 -15.91 12.49 8.79
C ALA A 291 -17.07 13.47 9.03
N SER A 292 -17.68 13.45 10.22
CA SER A 292 -18.80 14.33 10.58
C SER A 292 -18.46 15.81 10.44
N VAL A 293 -17.28 16.23 10.89
CA VAL A 293 -16.82 17.62 10.81
C VAL A 293 -16.80 18.12 9.37
N PHE A 294 -16.32 17.30 8.43
CA PHE A 294 -16.27 17.67 7.02
C PHE A 294 -17.66 17.60 6.36
N VAL A 295 -18.52 16.68 6.78
CA VAL A 295 -19.90 16.61 6.31
C VAL A 295 -20.69 17.84 6.76
N ASP A 296 -20.51 18.29 8.00
CA ASP A 296 -21.17 19.49 8.53
C ASP A 296 -20.67 20.75 7.80
N ALA A 297 -19.38 20.82 7.47
CA ALA A 297 -18.79 21.97 6.79
C ALA A 297 -19.06 22.03 5.27
N PHE A 298 -19.07 20.90 4.57
CA PHE A 298 -19.09 20.84 3.09
C PHE A 298 -20.30 20.12 2.51
N GLY A 299 -21.18 19.59 3.36
CA GLY A 299 -22.26 18.68 2.97
C GLY A 299 -21.74 17.30 2.57
N ALA A 300 -22.62 16.29 2.63
CA ALA A 300 -22.25 14.91 2.28
C ALA A 300 -21.71 14.78 0.86
N TYR A 301 -22.32 15.48 -0.11
CA TYR A 301 -21.85 15.47 -1.50
C TYR A 301 -20.45 16.07 -1.64
N GLY A 302 -20.19 17.22 -1.01
CA GLY A 302 -18.88 17.88 -1.03
C GLY A 302 -17.81 17.01 -0.35
N TYR A 303 -18.14 16.40 0.79
CA TYR A 303 -17.25 15.47 1.49
C TYR A 303 -16.82 14.30 0.60
N TRP A 304 -17.77 13.56 0.01
CA TRP A 304 -17.43 12.37 -0.77
C TRP A 304 -16.72 12.69 -2.09
N THR A 305 -17.07 13.80 -2.75
CA THR A 305 -16.51 14.13 -4.07
C THR A 305 -15.23 14.96 -3.97
N GLN A 306 -15.25 16.07 -3.23
CA GLN A 306 -14.17 17.05 -3.17
C GLN A 306 -13.13 16.74 -2.08
N TRP A 307 -13.53 16.03 -1.02
CA TRP A 307 -12.59 15.59 0.01
C TRP A 307 -12.14 14.16 -0.26
N VAL A 308 -12.97 13.16 0.01
CA VAL A 308 -12.58 11.75 -0.15
C VAL A 308 -12.13 11.46 -1.59
N GLY A 309 -12.97 11.76 -2.59
CA GLY A 309 -12.67 11.46 -4.00
C GLY A 309 -11.42 12.16 -4.53
N TRP A 310 -11.38 13.50 -4.44
CA TRP A 310 -10.27 14.28 -4.99
C TRP A 310 -8.94 14.07 -4.24
N TRP A 311 -8.95 13.89 -2.91
CA TRP A 311 -7.74 13.57 -2.16
C TRP A 311 -7.23 12.17 -2.50
N THR A 312 -8.14 11.21 -2.69
CA THR A 312 -7.78 9.85 -3.12
C THR A 312 -7.15 9.89 -4.50
N LEU A 313 -7.72 10.65 -5.44
CA LEU A 313 -7.16 10.77 -6.79
C LEU A 313 -5.74 11.36 -6.76
N ARG A 314 -5.53 12.47 -6.07
CA ARG A 314 -4.21 13.13 -6.00
C ARG A 314 -3.16 12.23 -5.34
N SER A 315 -3.51 11.62 -4.21
CA SER A 315 -2.62 10.69 -3.51
C SER A 315 -2.41 9.37 -4.25
N SER A 316 -3.27 8.97 -5.20
CA SER A 316 -3.01 7.78 -6.01
C SER A 316 -1.76 7.92 -6.88
N ILE A 317 -1.40 9.15 -7.25
CA ILE A 317 -0.24 9.46 -8.09
C ILE A 317 0.92 9.96 -7.25
N GLY A 318 0.65 10.94 -6.40
CA GLY A 318 1.67 11.60 -5.59
C GLY A 318 1.09 12.76 -4.79
N ALA A 319 1.01 12.56 -3.48
CA ALA A 319 0.84 13.60 -2.48
C ALA A 319 1.77 13.24 -1.33
N PHE A 320 2.78 14.07 -1.09
CA PHE A 320 3.95 13.71 -0.27
C PHE A 320 4.03 14.52 1.02
N GLY A 321 4.94 14.11 1.91
CA GLY A 321 4.93 14.56 3.29
C GLY A 321 3.67 14.06 3.99
N TYR A 322 3.16 14.85 4.92
CA TYR A 322 1.83 14.69 5.50
C TYR A 322 0.73 15.16 4.53
N MET A 323 0.66 14.63 3.30
CA MET A 323 -0.31 15.08 2.28
C MET A 323 -0.31 16.61 2.10
N ASP A 324 0.88 17.22 2.11
CA ASP A 324 1.06 18.67 2.10
C ASP A 324 1.81 19.13 0.84
N ILE A 325 2.54 18.23 0.18
CA ILE A 325 3.25 18.50 -1.07
C ILE A 325 2.47 17.89 -2.23
N PHE A 326 1.96 18.74 -3.13
CA PHE A 326 1.13 18.33 -4.26
C PHE A 326 1.82 18.58 -5.61
N LEU A 327 1.43 17.80 -6.61
CA LEU A 327 1.80 18.01 -8.00
C LEU A 327 0.90 19.09 -8.64
N PRO A 328 1.34 19.73 -9.73
CA PRO A 328 0.47 20.60 -10.52
C PRO A 328 -0.81 19.89 -10.96
N ASN A 329 -1.96 20.59 -10.89
CA ASN A 329 -3.28 20.03 -11.22
C ASN A 329 -3.35 19.39 -12.62
N MET A 330 -2.58 19.92 -13.59
CA MET A 330 -2.51 19.35 -14.94
C MET A 330 -1.97 17.90 -14.95
N LEU A 331 -1.02 17.58 -14.07
CA LEU A 331 -0.48 16.22 -13.96
C LEU A 331 -1.51 15.27 -13.36
N TYR A 332 -2.28 15.72 -12.36
CA TYR A 332 -3.39 14.94 -11.81
C TYR A 332 -4.48 14.67 -12.84
N GLY A 333 -4.91 15.69 -13.58
CA GLY A 333 -5.91 15.55 -14.64
C GLY A 333 -5.45 14.64 -15.78
N GLY A 334 -4.21 14.85 -16.27
CA GLY A 334 -3.64 14.02 -17.33
C GLY A 334 -3.50 12.55 -16.94
N PHE A 335 -3.02 12.28 -15.73
CA PHE A 335 -2.93 10.91 -15.22
C PHE A 335 -4.31 10.28 -15.00
N ALA A 336 -5.28 11.03 -14.45
CA ALA A 336 -6.63 10.54 -14.26
C ALA A 336 -7.24 10.08 -15.59
N ILE A 337 -7.15 10.93 -16.62
CA ILE A 337 -7.65 10.61 -17.97
C ILE A 337 -6.93 9.37 -18.53
N ALA A 338 -5.59 9.34 -18.51
CA ALA A 338 -4.82 8.21 -19.02
C ALA A 338 -5.16 6.89 -18.31
N THR A 339 -5.25 6.94 -16.97
CA THR A 339 -5.57 5.76 -16.15
C THR A 339 -7.00 5.29 -16.38
N LEU A 340 -7.98 6.20 -16.45
CA LEU A 340 -9.38 5.84 -16.74
C LEU A 340 -9.53 5.24 -18.14
N LEU A 341 -8.81 5.76 -19.15
CA LEU A 341 -8.79 5.17 -20.49
C LEU A 341 -8.22 3.75 -20.49
N LEU A 342 -7.11 3.54 -19.78
CA LEU A 342 -6.48 2.21 -19.64
C LEU A 342 -7.41 1.25 -18.87
N LEU A 343 -7.97 1.66 -17.74
CA LEU A 343 -8.92 0.85 -16.97
C LEU A 343 -10.15 0.50 -17.81
N GLY A 344 -10.77 1.48 -18.48
CA GLY A 344 -11.94 1.28 -19.32
C GLY A 344 -11.67 0.29 -20.45
N LYS A 345 -10.50 0.37 -21.09
CA LYS A 345 -10.08 -0.59 -22.12
C LYS A 345 -9.74 -1.97 -21.57
N GLY A 346 -9.11 -2.04 -20.40
CA GLY A 346 -8.84 -3.30 -19.71
C GLY A 346 -10.12 -4.05 -19.34
N ILE A 347 -11.14 -3.32 -18.88
CA ILE A 347 -12.47 -3.85 -18.51
C ILE A 347 -13.26 -4.25 -19.76
N ALA A 348 -13.31 -3.40 -20.78
CA ALA A 348 -14.00 -3.69 -22.03
C ALA A 348 -13.39 -4.90 -22.76
N GLY A 349 -12.08 -5.13 -22.58
CA GLY A 349 -11.33 -6.18 -23.26
C GLY A 349 -11.18 -5.92 -24.76
N ASN A 350 -10.66 -6.93 -25.46
CA ASN A 350 -10.41 -6.87 -26.91
C ASN A 350 -11.42 -7.68 -27.73
N GLY A 351 -12.53 -8.10 -27.13
CA GLY A 351 -13.47 -9.07 -27.73
C GLY A 351 -12.99 -10.53 -27.71
N GLU A 352 -11.73 -10.77 -27.34
CA GLU A 352 -11.18 -12.11 -27.15
C GLU A 352 -11.76 -12.78 -25.89
N PRO A 353 -12.33 -13.99 -25.98
CA PRO A 353 -12.91 -14.67 -24.84
C PRO A 353 -11.84 -15.08 -23.83
N LEU A 354 -12.07 -14.76 -22.56
CA LEU A 354 -11.23 -15.21 -21.46
C LEU A 354 -11.43 -16.71 -21.23
N ASP A 355 -10.33 -17.44 -21.10
CA ASP A 355 -10.38 -18.82 -20.66
C ASP A 355 -10.93 -18.93 -19.22
N PRO A 356 -11.38 -20.12 -18.78
CA PRO A 356 -11.99 -20.29 -17.46
C PRO A 356 -11.12 -19.82 -16.28
N ALA A 357 -9.80 -20.02 -16.33
CA ALA A 357 -8.90 -19.64 -15.24
C ALA A 357 -8.63 -18.12 -15.22
N ALA A 358 -8.53 -17.48 -16.40
CA ALA A 358 -8.50 -16.03 -16.50
C ALA A 358 -9.79 -15.40 -15.95
N ARG A 359 -10.96 -15.96 -16.29
CA ARG A 359 -12.25 -15.50 -15.78
C ARG A 359 -12.36 -15.66 -14.26
N ALA A 360 -11.86 -16.75 -13.70
CA ALA A 360 -11.79 -16.92 -12.24
C ALA A 360 -10.85 -15.89 -11.59
N SER A 361 -9.73 -15.57 -12.23
CA SER A 361 -8.80 -14.53 -11.77
C SER A 361 -9.44 -13.14 -11.79
N VAL A 362 -10.32 -12.85 -12.76
CA VAL A 362 -11.14 -11.63 -12.78
C VAL A 362 -12.10 -11.58 -11.59
N TRP A 363 -12.87 -12.63 -11.32
CA TRP A 363 -13.79 -12.65 -10.18
C TRP A 363 -13.07 -12.51 -8.84
N MET A 364 -11.90 -13.14 -8.73
CA MET A 364 -11.01 -13.00 -7.58
C MET A 364 -10.54 -11.54 -7.40
N ALA A 365 -10.08 -10.90 -8.48
CA ALA A 365 -9.65 -9.51 -8.50
C ALA A 365 -10.77 -8.53 -8.13
N VAL A 366 -11.96 -8.73 -8.70
CA VAL A 366 -13.15 -7.90 -8.43
C VAL A 366 -13.59 -8.06 -6.99
N GLY A 367 -13.72 -9.31 -6.50
CA GLY A 367 -14.13 -9.57 -5.12
C GLY A 367 -13.17 -8.96 -4.11
N PHE A 368 -11.85 -9.11 -4.32
CA PHE A 368 -10.84 -8.51 -3.45
C PHE A 368 -10.90 -6.98 -3.48
N SER A 369 -10.96 -6.37 -4.68
CA SER A 369 -11.02 -4.91 -4.83
C SER A 369 -12.28 -4.32 -4.21
N ALA A 370 -13.43 -5.01 -4.32
CA ALA A 370 -14.69 -4.59 -3.72
C ALA A 370 -14.62 -4.57 -2.19
N VAL A 371 -13.99 -5.58 -1.57
CA VAL A 371 -13.83 -5.62 -0.11
C VAL A 371 -12.87 -4.53 0.37
N VAL A 372 -11.75 -4.32 -0.33
CA VAL A 372 -10.81 -3.23 -0.02
C VAL A 372 -11.52 -1.86 -0.13
N LEU A 373 -12.30 -1.65 -1.18
CA LEU A 373 -13.09 -0.43 -1.35
C LEU A 373 -14.14 -0.27 -0.25
N LEU A 374 -14.84 -1.34 0.14
CA LEU A 374 -15.82 -1.30 1.22
C LEU A 374 -15.16 -0.94 2.56
N MET A 375 -13.98 -1.49 2.85
CA MET A 375 -13.20 -1.12 4.04
C MET A 375 -12.80 0.36 3.99
N PHE A 376 -12.34 0.85 2.84
CA PHE A 376 -11.98 2.24 2.66
C PHE A 376 -13.17 3.20 2.86
N VAL A 377 -14.33 2.87 2.28
CA VAL A 377 -15.58 3.62 2.48
C VAL A 377 -16.01 3.55 3.93
N ARG A 378 -15.97 2.38 4.57
CA ARG A 378 -16.32 2.23 5.99
C ARG A 378 -15.42 3.08 6.88
N PHE A 379 -14.12 3.12 6.59
CA PHE A 379 -13.19 3.96 7.32
C PHE A 379 -13.50 5.46 7.13
N ASN A 380 -13.82 5.86 5.90
CA ASN A 380 -14.19 7.23 5.57
C ASN A 380 -15.62 7.65 6.00
N LEU A 381 -16.46 6.72 6.44
CA LEU A 381 -17.73 7.02 7.10
C LEU A 381 -17.54 7.47 8.55
N GLN A 382 -16.38 7.18 9.16
CA GLN A 382 -16.09 7.51 10.55
C GLN A 382 -15.01 8.59 10.65
N TYR A 383 -13.88 8.39 9.99
CA TYR A 383 -12.74 9.30 9.99
C TYR A 383 -12.56 9.94 8.61
N PHE A 384 -11.89 11.09 8.49
CA PHE A 384 -11.44 11.58 7.20
C PHE A 384 -10.06 11.00 6.89
N GLN A 385 -10.01 10.05 5.96
CA GLN A 385 -8.81 9.32 5.57
C GLN A 385 -8.79 9.09 4.05
N GLY A 386 -8.80 10.18 3.30
CA GLY A 386 -8.86 10.21 1.82
C GLY A 386 -7.55 9.84 1.11
N GLN A 387 -6.65 9.08 1.74
CA GLN A 387 -5.38 8.68 1.12
C GLN A 387 -5.52 7.38 0.31
N ALA A 388 -5.03 7.36 -0.93
CA ALA A 388 -5.06 6.19 -1.79
C ALA A 388 -4.25 5.00 -1.27
N ARG A 389 -3.32 5.21 -0.32
CA ARG A 389 -2.52 4.13 0.30
C ARG A 389 -3.39 3.00 0.87
N TYR A 390 -4.59 3.31 1.32
CA TYR A 390 -5.55 2.32 1.84
C TYR A 390 -6.15 1.41 0.74
N LEU A 391 -6.08 1.83 -0.53
CA LEU A 391 -6.52 1.05 -1.69
C LEU A 391 -5.37 0.25 -2.33
N PHE A 392 -4.13 0.55 -2.01
CA PHE A 392 -2.94 -0.09 -2.59
C PHE A 392 -2.75 -1.57 -2.21
N PRO A 393 -3.38 -2.16 -1.16
CA PRO A 393 -3.44 -3.61 -1.05
C PRO A 393 -4.04 -4.26 -2.32
N ALA A 394 -4.93 -3.55 -3.02
CA ALA A 394 -5.49 -3.92 -4.32
C ALA A 394 -4.67 -3.39 -5.53
N MET A 395 -3.37 -3.12 -5.36
CA MET A 395 -2.49 -2.70 -6.46
C MET A 395 -2.44 -3.76 -7.58
N ALA A 396 -2.33 -5.05 -7.24
CA ALA A 396 -2.28 -6.12 -8.24
C ALA A 396 -3.50 -6.18 -9.18
N PRO A 397 -4.76 -6.21 -8.70
CA PRO A 397 -5.91 -6.17 -9.60
C PRO A 397 -6.05 -4.84 -10.35
N PHE A 398 -5.75 -3.71 -9.72
CA PHE A 398 -5.80 -2.41 -10.38
C PHE A 398 -4.78 -2.32 -11.54
N ALA A 399 -3.53 -2.67 -11.26
CA ALA A 399 -2.45 -2.70 -12.24
C ALA A 399 -2.72 -3.75 -13.34
N ALA A 400 -3.40 -4.87 -13.03
CA ALA A 400 -3.82 -5.83 -14.03
C ALA A 400 -4.75 -5.20 -15.08
N TRP A 401 -5.74 -4.41 -14.65
CA TRP A 401 -6.63 -3.71 -15.59
C TRP A 401 -5.90 -2.65 -16.40
N VAL A 402 -5.00 -1.88 -15.78
CA VAL A 402 -4.13 -0.94 -16.49
C VAL A 402 -3.28 -1.66 -17.53
N GLY A 403 -2.67 -2.80 -17.16
CA GLY A 403 -1.84 -3.59 -18.05
C GLY A 403 -2.60 -4.19 -19.23
N LEU A 404 -3.77 -4.77 -18.98
CA LEU A 404 -4.67 -5.30 -20.01
C LEU A 404 -5.16 -4.19 -20.95
N GLY A 405 -5.46 -3.01 -20.40
CA GLY A 405 -5.84 -1.82 -21.17
C GLY A 405 -4.71 -1.25 -22.01
N ALA A 406 -3.48 -1.23 -21.48
CA ALA A 406 -2.30 -0.80 -22.21
C ALA A 406 -2.04 -1.73 -23.40
N GLU A 407 -2.13 -3.05 -23.20
CA GLU A 407 -2.00 -4.02 -24.28
C GLU A 407 -3.15 -3.92 -25.30
N SER A 408 -4.36 -3.60 -24.84
CA SER A 408 -5.52 -3.33 -25.71
C SER A 408 -5.29 -2.12 -26.63
N LEU A 409 -4.86 -1.00 -26.06
CA LEU A 409 -4.71 0.27 -26.77
C LEU A 409 -3.45 0.34 -27.64
N LEU A 410 -2.32 -0.09 -27.09
CA LEU A 410 -1.01 0.01 -27.76
C LEU A 410 -0.72 -1.23 -28.64
N GLY A 411 -1.58 -2.25 -28.55
CA GLY A 411 -1.39 -3.57 -29.13
C GLY A 411 -0.41 -4.42 -28.34
N SER A 412 -0.27 -5.69 -28.72
CA SER A 412 0.73 -6.62 -28.15
C SER A 412 2.16 -6.34 -28.62
N LYS A 413 2.52 -5.07 -28.81
CA LYS A 413 3.84 -4.65 -29.29
C LYS A 413 4.86 -4.66 -28.16
N ARG A 414 6.10 -5.08 -28.45
CA ARG A 414 7.22 -5.16 -27.47
C ARG A 414 7.50 -3.84 -26.75
N TRP A 415 7.26 -2.70 -27.41
CA TRP A 415 7.59 -1.38 -26.87
C TRP A 415 6.55 -0.85 -25.86
N ALA A 416 5.35 -1.43 -25.78
CA ALA A 416 4.26 -0.89 -24.96
C ALA A 416 4.62 -0.74 -23.46
N PRO A 417 5.24 -1.75 -22.80
CA PRO A 417 5.66 -1.60 -21.41
C PRO A 417 6.73 -0.51 -21.22
N PHE A 418 7.61 -0.32 -22.20
CA PHE A 418 8.69 0.67 -22.12
C PHE A 418 8.17 2.10 -22.25
N VAL A 419 7.14 2.34 -23.07
CA VAL A 419 6.49 3.67 -23.16
C VAL A 419 5.81 4.03 -21.85
N LEU A 420 5.05 3.10 -21.25
CA LEU A 420 4.43 3.32 -19.95
C LEU A 420 5.49 3.53 -18.87
N ALA A 421 6.55 2.73 -18.88
CA ALA A 421 7.66 2.88 -17.95
C ALA A 421 8.38 4.23 -18.10
N ALA A 422 8.67 4.66 -19.33
CA ALA A 422 9.32 5.94 -19.57
C ALA A 422 8.48 7.13 -19.09
N ALA A 423 7.16 7.11 -19.32
CA ALA A 423 6.26 8.16 -18.86
C ALA A 423 6.22 8.26 -17.33
N LEU A 424 6.09 7.13 -16.65
CA LEU A 424 6.04 7.08 -15.18
C LEU A 424 7.41 7.36 -14.53
N ALA A 425 8.51 6.87 -15.11
CA ALA A 425 9.86 7.20 -14.66
C ALA A 425 10.16 8.69 -14.80
N SER A 426 9.68 9.34 -15.87
CA SER A 426 9.79 10.79 -16.04
C SER A 426 9.05 11.55 -14.94
N LEU A 427 7.88 11.03 -14.52
CA LEU A 427 7.14 11.59 -13.40
C LEU A 427 7.89 11.39 -12.07
N CYS A 428 8.46 10.21 -11.81
CA CYS A 428 9.33 10.00 -10.65
C CYS A 428 10.53 10.96 -10.63
N ALA A 429 11.19 11.18 -11.78
CA ALA A 429 12.31 12.11 -11.91
C ALA A 429 11.88 13.55 -11.58
N TYR A 430 10.72 13.99 -12.11
CA TYR A 430 10.14 15.29 -11.77
C TYR A 430 9.90 15.44 -10.25
N VAL A 431 9.34 14.42 -9.61
CA VAL A 431 9.09 14.43 -8.16
C VAL A 431 10.39 14.49 -7.36
N LEU A 432 11.42 13.73 -7.75
CA LEU A 432 12.73 13.75 -7.08
C LEU A 432 13.42 15.12 -7.16
N VAL A 433 13.16 15.89 -8.22
CA VAL A 433 13.64 17.28 -8.34
C VAL A 433 12.81 18.22 -7.45
N LEU A 434 11.50 18.00 -7.36
CA LEU A 434 10.57 18.85 -6.60
C LEU A 434 10.76 18.73 -5.08
N LEU A 435 10.84 17.49 -4.56
CA LEU A 435 10.75 17.21 -3.12
C LEU A 435 11.79 17.93 -2.24
N PRO A 436 13.10 17.96 -2.58
CA PRO A 436 14.09 18.61 -1.72
C PRO A 436 13.80 20.09 -1.47
N GLY A 437 13.32 20.81 -2.48
CA GLY A 437 12.94 22.23 -2.34
C GLY A 437 11.73 22.41 -1.45
N GLU A 438 10.72 21.55 -1.62
CA GLU A 438 9.48 21.59 -0.83
C GLU A 438 9.68 21.23 0.64
N PHE A 439 10.55 20.26 0.94
CA PHE A 439 10.88 19.93 2.33
C PHE A 439 11.69 21.03 3.01
N ARG A 440 12.70 21.61 2.33
CA ARG A 440 13.46 22.75 2.86
C ARG A 440 12.58 23.95 3.19
N ARG A 441 11.55 24.23 2.39
CA ARG A 441 10.57 25.29 2.68
C ARG A 441 9.87 25.06 4.02
N ARG A 442 9.39 23.85 4.28
CA ARG A 442 8.68 23.47 5.52
C ARG A 442 9.59 23.47 6.74
N GLU A 443 10.82 23.02 6.57
CA GLU A 443 11.87 23.06 7.59
C GLU A 443 12.22 24.52 7.94
N SER A 444 12.40 25.39 6.94
CA SER A 444 12.77 26.81 7.15
C SER A 444 11.69 27.63 7.86
N LEU A 445 10.43 27.19 7.80
CA LEU A 445 9.30 27.81 8.49
C LEU A 445 9.12 27.29 9.92
N SER A 446 9.86 26.24 10.32
CA SER A 446 9.81 25.69 11.67
C SER A 446 10.18 26.78 12.70
N PRO A 447 9.43 26.95 13.80
CA PRO A 447 9.67 28.00 14.80
C PRO A 447 11.05 28.01 15.48
N ASN A 448 12.01 27.16 15.08
CA ASN A 448 13.28 26.94 15.78
C ASN A 448 14.54 26.99 14.90
N VAL A 449 14.73 28.08 14.16
CA VAL A 449 16.06 28.72 14.19
C VAL A 449 16.22 29.62 15.43
N LEU A 450 15.16 29.85 16.25
CA LEU A 450 15.29 30.74 17.42
C LEU A 450 14.80 30.28 18.82
N GLN A 451 13.94 29.26 19.09
CA GLN A 451 13.50 29.08 20.51
C GLN A 451 13.29 27.71 21.20
N TYR A 452 13.23 26.53 20.58
CA TYR A 452 12.78 25.32 21.32
C TYR A 452 13.52 24.03 20.96
N VAL A 453 14.71 23.87 21.56
CA VAL A 453 15.29 22.55 21.84
C VAL A 453 14.74 22.09 23.20
N LYS A 454 13.89 21.05 23.18
CA LYS A 454 13.19 20.33 24.27
C LYS A 454 11.79 20.81 24.66
N PRO A 455 10.73 20.09 24.24
CA PRO A 455 9.49 20.02 24.99
C PRO A 455 9.53 18.84 25.97
N LYS A 456 9.24 19.10 27.25
CA LYS A 456 9.07 18.08 28.31
C LYS A 456 7.62 17.58 28.47
N SER A 457 6.66 18.08 27.69
CA SER A 457 5.27 17.61 27.74
C SER A 457 4.41 18.21 26.61
N ALA A 458 3.35 17.49 26.22
CA ALA A 458 2.37 17.92 25.22
C ALA A 458 1.61 19.22 25.60
N LEU A 459 1.61 19.59 26.88
CA LEU A 459 0.89 20.76 27.39
C LEU A 459 1.54 22.09 26.96
N VAL A 460 2.86 22.11 26.73
CA VAL A 460 3.60 23.35 26.41
C VAL A 460 3.37 23.82 24.98
N LEU A 461 3.02 22.90 24.07
CA LEU A 461 2.74 23.21 22.65
C LEU A 461 1.50 24.10 22.46
N ARG A 462 0.54 24.07 23.39
CA ARG A 462 -0.68 24.91 23.31
C ARG A 462 -0.45 26.37 23.71
N MET A 463 0.60 26.68 24.47
CA MET A 463 0.76 28.00 25.10
C MET A 463 1.63 28.99 24.30
N THR A 464 2.36 28.54 23.27
CA THR A 464 3.41 29.34 22.62
C THR A 464 3.08 29.81 21.20
N LEU A 465 1.93 29.43 20.65
CA LEU A 465 1.40 30.03 19.42
C LEU A 465 0.37 31.10 19.80
N PRO A 466 0.45 32.34 19.27
CA PRO A 466 -0.61 33.32 19.46
C PRO A 466 -1.88 32.80 18.79
N VAL A 467 -2.77 32.27 19.62
CA VAL A 467 -4.13 31.87 19.27
C VAL A 467 -4.90 33.13 18.88
N ARG A 468 -4.97 33.38 17.57
CA ARG A 468 -6.11 34.05 16.95
C ARG A 468 -6.41 33.40 15.60
N ALA A 469 -7.10 32.28 15.67
CA ALA A 469 -8.09 31.90 14.66
C ALA A 469 -9.12 31.01 15.35
N THR A 470 -10.34 31.53 15.47
CA THR A 470 -11.55 30.74 15.71
C THR A 470 -11.70 29.71 14.60
N GLY A 471 -11.65 28.41 14.95
CA GLY A 471 -11.88 27.31 14.01
C GLY A 471 -10.83 26.20 14.14
N ASP A 472 -11.17 25.19 14.93
CA ASP A 472 -10.69 23.81 14.96
C ASP A 472 -9.46 23.44 14.10
N THR A 473 -8.32 23.25 14.77
CA THR A 473 -7.12 22.64 14.20
C THR A 473 -7.31 21.13 14.05
N TRP A 474 -7.40 20.64 12.81
CA TRP A 474 -7.29 19.22 12.50
C TRP A 474 -6.06 18.99 11.62
N ILE A 475 -5.10 18.21 12.13
CA ILE A 475 -3.99 17.67 11.34
C ILE A 475 -4.50 16.40 10.67
N CYS A 476 -4.33 16.30 9.34
CA CYS A 476 -4.71 15.11 8.56
C CYS A 476 -3.78 13.92 8.76
#